data_AF-A0A7X7B5R5-F1
#
_entry.id   AF-A0A7X7B5R5-F1
#
_cell.length_a   1.000
_cell.length_b   1.000
_cell.length_c   1.000
_cell.angle_alpha   90.00
_cell.angle_beta   90.00
_cell.angle_gamma   90.00
#
_symmetry.space_group_name_H-M   'P 1'
#
loop_
_entity.id
_entity.type
_entity.pdbx_description
1 polymer ?
#
loop_
_entity_poly.entity_id
_entity_poly.type
_entity_poly.pdbx_seq_one_letter_code
_entity_poly.pdbx_strand_id
1 'polypeptide(L)' 'MEENAVKKFFKDRFNILIIAILIIVGIIIYRLVDLQIIHGDEYYEKSQYKLMLERRIMPARGNILDRNGVPIAVNRVGYN' A
#
# COMPACT_ATOMS: atom_id res chain seq x y z
N MET A 1 25.52 30.46 -42.67
CA MET A 1 24.07 30.19 -42.58
C MET A 1 23.91 28.72 -42.28
N GLU A 2 23.68 28.37 -41.02
CA GLU A 2 23.17 27.06 -40.57
C GLU A 2 22.60 27.38 -39.17
N GLU A 3 21.35 27.84 -39.10
CA GLU A 3 20.67 27.84 -37.79
C GLU A 3 20.53 26.37 -37.38
N ASN A 4 21.34 25.93 -36.41
CA ASN A 4 21.33 24.57 -35.88
C ASN A 4 19.89 24.09 -35.66
N ALA A 5 19.49 23.00 -36.31
CA ALA A 5 18.13 22.46 -36.26
C ALA A 5 17.60 22.32 -34.82
N VAL A 6 18.49 22.03 -33.87
CA VAL A 6 18.23 22.03 -32.42
C VAL A 6 17.70 23.37 -31.91
N LYS A 7 18.33 24.50 -32.28
CA LYS A 7 17.87 25.84 -31.88
C LYS A 7 16.50 26.15 -32.47
N LYS A 8 16.22 25.75 -33.71
CA LYS A 8 14.89 25.93 -34.33
C LYS A 8 13.83 25.09 -33.64
N PHE A 9 14.17 23.86 -33.25
CA PHE A 9 13.31 22.95 -32.51
C PHE A 9 12.95 23.49 -31.12
N PHE A 10 13.93 24.05 -30.41
CA PHE A 10 13.75 24.70 -29.10
C PHE A 10 13.16 26.13 -29.19
N LYS A 11 13.08 26.74 -30.38
CA LYS A 11 12.41 28.04 -30.55
C LYS A 11 10.89 27.91 -30.46
N ASP A 12 10.38 26.72 -30.76
CA ASP A 12 8.96 26.41 -30.66
C ASP A 12 8.60 26.05 -29.21
N ARG A 13 7.72 26.88 -28.61
CA ARG A 13 7.29 26.74 -27.21
C ARG A 13 6.55 25.42 -26.99
N PHE A 14 5.87 24.90 -28.01
CA PHE A 14 5.14 23.64 -27.93
C PHE A 14 6.08 22.43 -27.84
N ASN A 15 7.21 22.44 -28.54
CA ASN A 15 8.19 21.35 -28.47
C ASN A 15 8.82 21.23 -27.08
N ILE A 16 9.10 22.37 -26.43
CA ILE A 16 9.60 22.39 -25.04
C ILE A 16 8.58 21.77 -24.09
N LEU A 17 7.29 22.12 -24.24
CA LEU A 17 6.22 21.54 -23.42
C LEU A 17 6.07 20.03 -23.63
N ILE A 18 6.15 19.56 -24.88
CA ILE A 18 6.10 18.13 -25.20
C ILE A 18 7.24 17.37 -24.54
N ILE A 19 8.47 17.89 -24.60
CA ILE A 19 9.63 17.27 -23.94
C ILE A 19 9.43 17.23 -22.42
N ALA A 20 8.94 18.31 -21.83
CA ALA A 20 8.66 18.36 -20.39
C ALA A 20 7.63 17.29 -19.98
N ILE A 21 6.55 17.14 -20.76
CA ILE A 21 5.53 16.12 -20.54
C ILE A 21 6.13 14.71 -20.68
N LEU A 22 6.94 14.47 -21.71
CA LEU A 22 7.60 13.17 -21.91
C LEU A 22 8.52 12.80 -20.74
N ILE A 23 9.24 13.77 -20.17
CA ILE A 23 10.06 13.55 -18.97
C ILE A 23 9.18 13.13 -17.79
N ILE A 24 8.08 13.84 -17.55
CA ILE A 24 7.15 13.52 -16.45
C ILE A 24 6.57 12.12 -16.63
N VAL A 25 6.13 11.79 -17.84
CA VAL A 25 5.61 10.45 -18.17
C VAL A 25 6.68 9.38 -17.96
N GLY A 26 7.93 9.64 -18.35
CA GLY A 26 9.06 8.74 -18.11
C GLY A 26 9.29 8.48 -16.62
N ILE A 27 9.22 9.52 -15.78
CA ILE A 27 9.33 9.39 -14.32
C ILE A 27 8.19 8.53 -13.76
N ILE A 28 6.96 8.73 -14.23
CA ILE A 28 5.81 7.94 -13.81
C ILE A 28 5.98 6.47 -14.20
N ILE A 29 6.42 6.18 -15.43
CA ILE A 29 6.67 4.81 -15.89
C ILE A 29 7.74 4.15 -15.04
N TYR A 30 8.86 4.83 -14.77
CA TYR A 30 9.91 4.31 -13.89
C TYR A 30 9.35 3.96 -12.50
N ARG A 31 8.53 4.86 -11.93
CA ARG A 31 7.91 4.63 -10.63
C ARG A 31 6.93 3.45 -10.66
N LEU A 32 6.19 3.27 -11.75
CA LEU A 32 5.30 2.12 -11.91
C LEU A 32 6.08 0.81 -11.99
N VAL A 33 7.21 0.78 -12.71
CA VAL A 33 8.09 -0.39 -12.76
C VAL A 33 8.64 -0.73 -11.38
N ASP A 34 9.11 0.26 -10.62
CA ASP A 34 9.58 0.08 -9.25
C ASP A 34 8.49 -0.51 -8.32
N LEU A 35 7.27 0.00 -8.41
CA LEU A 35 6.16 -0.46 -7.57
C LEU A 35 5.59 -1.82 -8.01
N GLN A 36 5.52 -2.08 -9.32
CA GLN A 36 4.85 -3.26 -9.88
C GLN A 36 5.78 -4.44 -10.14
N ILE A 37 7.02 -4.19 -10.58
CA ILE A 37 7.96 -5.25 -10.97
C ILE A 37 8.95 -5.53 -9.83
N ILE A 38 9.50 -4.49 -9.19
CA ILE A 38 10.49 -4.68 -8.11
C ILE A 38 9.79 -5.06 -6.80
N HIS A 39 8.77 -4.28 -6.41
CA HIS A 39 8.07 -4.47 -5.13
C HIS A 39 6.67 -5.09 -5.29
N GLY A 40 6.32 -5.57 -6.49
CA GLY A 40 4.99 -6.05 -6.82
C GLY A 40 4.54 -7.20 -5.93
N ASP A 41 5.38 -8.23 -5.80
CA ASP A 41 5.09 -9.42 -5.00
C ASP A 41 4.91 -9.08 -3.52
N GLU A 42 5.78 -8.23 -2.97
CA GLU A 42 5.69 -7.78 -1.58
C GLU A 42 4.39 -7.02 -1.29
N TYR A 43 3.99 -6.11 -2.19
CA TYR A 43 2.75 -5.36 -2.04
C TYR A 43 1.50 -6.22 -2.27
N TYR A 44 1.60 -7.21 -3.16
CA TYR A 44 0.54 -8.18 -3.39
C TYR A 44 0.32 -9.03 -2.13
N GLU A 45 1.36 -9.62 -1.56
CA GLU A 45 1.27 -10.40 -0.31
C GLU A 45 0.73 -9.57 0.85
N LYS A 46 1.21 -8.34 1.03
CA LYS A 46 0.69 -7.42 2.05
C LYS A 46 -0.79 -7.10 1.84
N SER A 47 -1.25 -6.97 0.59
CA SER A 47 -2.65 -6.75 0.26
C SER A 47 -3.51 -7.98 0.64
N GLN A 48 -3.05 -9.19 0.30
CA GLN A 48 -3.76 -10.43 0.65
C GLN A 48 -3.84 -10.64 2.17
N TYR A 49 -2.75 -10.37 2.90
CA TYR A 49 -2.73 -10.54 4.36
C TYR A 49 -3.73 -9.61 5.07
N LYS A 50 -3.93 -8.38 4.56
CA LYS A 50 -4.94 -7.45 5.10
C LYS A 50 -6.37 -7.94 4.87
N LEU A 51 -6.62 -8.66 3.77
CA LEU A 51 -7.94 -9.20 3.46
C LEU A 51 -8.30 -10.42 4.32
N MET A 52 -7.31 -11.20 4.76
CA MET A 52 -7.53 -12.48 5.46
C MET A 52 -7.56 -12.40 7.00
N LEU A 53 -7.60 -11.21 7.61
CA LEU A 53 -7.75 -11.07 9.06
C LEU A 53 -9.22 -11.08 9.50
N GLU A 54 -9.98 -12.11 9.11
CA GLU A 54 -11.29 -12.39 9.72
C GLU A 54 -11.07 -13.05 11.09
N ARG A 55 -10.63 -12.25 12.08
CA ARG A 55 -10.57 -12.73 13.46
C ARG A 55 -11.95 -12.68 14.07
N ARG A 56 -12.61 -13.84 14.17
CA ARG A 56 -13.76 -14.01 15.05
C ARG A 56 -13.30 -13.79 16.48
N ILE A 57 -13.68 -12.65 17.05
CA ILE A 57 -13.52 -12.37 18.48
C ILE A 57 -14.51 -13.26 19.21
N MET A 58 -14.02 -14.34 19.83
CA MET A 58 -14.87 -15.18 20.66
C MET A 58 -15.28 -14.36 21.90
N PRO A 59 -16.57 -14.27 22.25
CA PRO A 59 -16.99 -13.58 23.45
C PRO A 59 -16.43 -14.28 24.69
N ALA A 60 -16.15 -13.51 25.73
CA ALA A 60 -15.78 -14.06 27.02
C ALA A 60 -16.92 -14.94 27.56
N ARG A 61 -16.58 -16.14 28.06
CA ARG A 61 -17.56 -16.97 28.79
C ARG A 61 -17.96 -16.30 30.09
N GLY A 62 -19.22 -16.48 30.51
CA GLY A 62 -19.70 -16.04 31.82
C GLY A 62 -19.02 -16.79 32.96
N ASN A 63 -18.94 -16.14 34.12
CA ASN A 63 -18.41 -16.75 35.33
C ASN A 63 -19.47 -17.66 35.96
N ILE A 64 -19.03 -18.81 36.48
CA ILE A 64 -19.88 -19.75 37.23
C ILE A 64 -19.65 -19.49 38.71
N LEU A 65 -20.72 -19.11 39.41
CA LEU A 65 -20.72 -18.82 40.85
C LEU A 65 -21.59 -19.85 41.59
N ASP A 66 -21.26 -20.13 42.85
CA ASP A 66 -22.15 -20.83 43.77
C ASP A 66 -23.32 -19.93 44.20
N ARG A 67 -24.33 -20.50 44.88
CA ARG A 67 -25.49 -19.79 45.47
C ARG A 67 -25.11 -18.61 46.37
N ASN A 68 -23.91 -18.63 46.94
CA ASN A 68 -23.37 -17.59 47.83
C ASN A 68 -22.50 -16.56 47.08
N GLY A 69 -22.44 -16.62 45.75
CA GLY A 69 -21.64 -15.71 44.92
C GLY A 69 -20.15 -16.05 44.83
N VAL A 70 -19.73 -17.19 45.39
CA VAL A 70 -18.32 -17.62 45.35
C VAL A 70 -17.97 -18.16 43.96
N PRO A 71 -16.92 -17.64 43.28
CA PRO A 71 -16.56 -18.08 41.95
C PRO A 71 -15.95 -19.48 41.93
N ILE A 72 -16.54 -20.37 41.14
CA ILE A 72 -16.05 -21.74 40.92
C ILE A 72 -15.27 -21.83 39.62
N ALA A 73 -15.68 -21.09 38.58
CA ALA A 73 -14.95 -21.00 37.31
C ALA A 73 -15.05 -19.59 36.72
N VAL A 74 -13.88 -19.01 36.38
CA VAL A 74 -13.77 -17.65 35.84
C VAL A 74 -12.99 -17.66 34.53
N ASN A 75 -13.36 -16.77 33.61
CA ASN A 75 -12.59 -16.51 32.42
C ASN A 75 -11.46 -15.51 32.72
N ARG A 76 -10.23 -15.81 32.28
CA ARG A 76 -9.07 -14.91 32.41
C ARG A 76 -8.30 -14.87 31.10
N VAL A 77 -7.81 -13.69 30.73
CA VAL A 77 -6.95 -13.52 29.55
C VAL A 77 -5.60 -14.14 29.87
N GLY A 78 -5.23 -15.19 29.14
CA GLY A 78 -3.90 -15.81 29.22
C GLY A 78 -2.95 -15.17 28.21
N TYR A 79 -1.72 -14.91 28.63
CA TYR A 79 -0.61 -14.58 27.74
C TYR A 79 0.41 -15.72 27.85
N ASN A 80 0.90 -16.21 26.71
CA ASN A 80 2.00 -17.17 26.62
C ASN A 80 3.27 -16.45 26.20
#